data_AF-A0A350LPF7-F1
#
_entry.id   AF-A0A350LPF7-F1
#
_cell.length_a   1.000
_cell.length_b   1.000
_cell.length_c   1.000
_cell.angle_alpha   90.00
_cell.angle_beta   90.00
_cell.angle_gamma   90.00
#
_symmetry.space_group_name_H-M   'P 1'
#
loop_
_entity.id
_entity.type
_entity.pdbx_description
1 polymer ?
#
loop_
_entity_poly.entity_id
_entity_poly.type
_entity_poly.pdbx_seq_one_letter_code
_entity_poly.pdbx_strand_id
1 'polypeptide(L)'
;AYANMSPVVSQSVDLKFFCGTEHTSMSARVFDAMEPHLQEAIMESAYLAQVHVQAANEAALVKTVGFSDPQLPGTIFAEHGVRPAFLADDQIKMAE
;
A
#
# COMPACT_ATOMS: atom_id res chain seq x y z
N ALA A 1 -5.80 -1.70 0.83
CA ALA A 1 -5.70 -1.37 -0.61
C ALA A 1 -7.05 -1.32 -1.32
N TYR A 2 -7.91 -2.36 -1.32
CA TYR A 2 -9.13 -2.38 -2.15
C TYR A 2 -10.46 -2.13 -1.40
N ALA A 3 -10.44 -1.43 -0.25
CA ALA A 3 -11.64 -1.11 0.54
C ALA A 3 -12.61 -2.30 0.80
N ASN A 4 -12.07 -3.52 0.87
CA ASN A 4 -12.85 -4.76 0.96
C ASN A 4 -13.86 -4.97 -0.19
N MET A 5 -13.57 -4.42 -1.36
CA MET A 5 -14.43 -4.46 -2.55
C MET A 5 -14.26 -5.73 -3.37
N SER A 6 -13.24 -6.56 -3.10
CA SER A 6 -12.98 -7.80 -3.85
C SER A 6 -14.21 -8.70 -4.04
N PRO A 7 -15.14 -8.84 -3.06
CA PRO A 7 -16.35 -9.65 -3.26
C PRO A 7 -17.36 -9.08 -4.27
N VAL A 8 -17.25 -7.80 -4.66
CA VAL A 8 -18.23 -7.08 -5.48
C VAL A 8 -17.65 -6.48 -6.77
N VAL A 9 -16.36 -6.70 -7.03
CA VAL A 9 -15.71 -6.28 -8.29
C VAL A 9 -15.15 -7.50 -9.01
N SER A 10 -15.14 -7.48 -10.33
CA SER A 10 -14.58 -8.57 -11.14
C SER A 10 -13.15 -8.29 -11.62
N GLN A 11 -12.68 -7.05 -11.52
CA GLN A 11 -11.41 -6.63 -12.08
C GLN A 11 -10.78 -5.49 -11.27
N SER A 12 -9.45 -5.54 -11.19
CA SER A 12 -8.60 -4.46 -10.67
C SER A 12 -7.69 -3.98 -11.80
N VAL A 13 -7.87 -2.76 -12.28
CA VAL A 13 -7.08 -2.19 -13.40
C VAL A 13 -5.89 -1.42 -12.83
N ASP A 14 -4.68 -1.82 -13.22
CA ASP A 14 -3.45 -1.13 -12.82
C ASP A 14 -3.17 0.07 -13.73
N LEU A 15 -3.53 1.27 -13.26
CA LEU A 15 -3.27 2.52 -13.99
C LEU A 15 -1.92 3.16 -13.63
N LYS A 16 -1.24 2.71 -12.57
CA LYS A 16 -0.02 3.33 -12.03
C LYS A 16 -0.13 4.85 -11.75
N PHE A 17 -1.34 5.36 -11.56
CA PHE A 17 -1.63 6.79 -11.51
C PHE A 17 -1.09 7.48 -10.24
N PHE A 18 -1.07 6.78 -9.11
CA PHE A 18 -0.51 7.28 -7.86
C PHE A 18 0.08 6.12 -7.05
N CYS A 19 1.09 6.42 -6.24
CA CYS A 19 1.49 5.54 -5.15
C CYS A 19 0.54 5.76 -3.96
N GLY A 20 -0.08 4.70 -3.47
CA GLY A 20 -0.93 4.77 -2.29
C GLY A 20 -0.08 5.13 -1.08
N THR A 21 -0.22 6.36 -0.58
CA THR A 21 0.50 6.85 0.60
C THR A 21 -0.46 7.07 1.75
N GLU A 22 0.02 6.78 2.96
CA GLU A 22 -0.68 7.05 4.21
C GLU A 22 0.20 7.95 5.08
N HIS A 23 -0.43 8.75 5.94
CA HIS A 23 0.25 9.71 6.78
C HIS A 23 0.00 9.40 8.26
N THR A 24 1.08 9.09 8.97
CA THR A 24 1.09 8.98 10.43
C THR A 24 1.64 10.29 11.00
N SER A 25 0.91 10.89 11.94
CA SER A 25 1.28 12.19 12.49
C SER A 25 0.96 12.29 13.99
N MET A 26 1.60 13.26 14.65
CA MET A 26 1.32 13.63 16.04
C MET A 26 1.24 15.15 16.18
N SER A 27 0.72 15.63 17.31
CA SER A 27 0.66 17.06 17.59
C SER A 27 2.07 17.65 17.75
N ALA A 28 2.39 18.68 16.96
CA ALA A 28 3.66 19.41 17.06
C ALA A 28 3.89 19.96 18.49
N ARG A 29 2.85 20.58 19.09
CA ARG A 29 2.91 21.07 20.47
C ARG A 29 3.28 19.99 21.49
N VAL A 30 2.83 18.76 21.26
CA VAL A 30 3.14 17.62 22.16
C VAL A 30 4.57 17.14 21.91
N PHE A 31 4.99 17.05 20.64
CA PHE A 31 6.36 16.68 20.29
C PHE A 31 7.38 17.68 20.87
N ASP A 32 7.13 18.98 20.70
CA ASP A 32 8.00 20.05 21.20
C ASP A 32 8.11 20.09 22.73
N ALA A 33 7.12 19.54 23.43
CA ALA A 33 7.11 19.44 24.89
C ALA A 33 7.89 18.22 25.43
N MET A 34 8.34 17.32 24.55
CA MET A 34 9.15 16.15 24.95
C MET A 34 10.60 16.53 25.21
N GLU A 35 11.27 15.77 26.08
CA GLU A 35 12.71 15.89 26.27
C GLU A 35 13.47 15.54 24.97
N PRO A 36 14.65 16.14 24.70
CA PRO A 36 15.34 15.98 23.42
C PRO A 36 15.58 14.51 23.00
N HIS A 37 15.98 13.66 23.93
CA HIS A 37 16.23 12.24 23.63
C HIS A 37 14.95 11.48 23.25
N LEU A 38 13.78 11.92 23.72
CA LEU A 38 12.49 11.35 23.34
C LEU A 38 12.05 11.82 21.96
N GLN A 39 12.33 13.08 21.59
CA GLN A 39 12.09 13.58 20.23
C GLN A 39 12.89 12.76 19.21
N GLU A 40 14.17 12.50 19.48
CA GLU A 40 15.01 11.65 18.65
C GLU A 40 14.45 10.22 18.55
N ALA A 41 14.11 9.61 19.69
CA ALA A 41 13.53 8.26 19.70
C ALA A 41 12.21 8.17 18.93
N ILE A 42 11.35 9.21 19.00
CA ILE A 42 10.11 9.31 18.22
C ILE A 42 10.43 9.36 16.72
N MET A 43 11.37 10.21 16.30
CA MET A 43 11.73 10.36 14.89
C MET A 43 12.36 9.08 14.33
N GLU A 44 13.25 8.43 15.09
CA GLU A 44 13.84 7.15 14.71
C GLU A 44 12.78 6.04 14.62
N SER A 45 11.89 5.96 15.62
CA SER A 45 10.79 4.99 15.63
C SER A 45 9.83 5.19 14.46
N ALA A 46 9.51 6.44 14.12
CA ALA A 46 8.66 6.78 12.98
C ALA A 46 9.30 6.35 11.66
N TYR A 47 10.60 6.61 11.48
CA TYR A 47 11.33 6.19 10.30
C TYR A 47 11.42 4.66 10.20
N LEU A 48 11.73 3.98 11.30
CA LEU A 48 11.81 2.52 11.34
C LEU A 48 10.44 1.89 11.02
N ALA A 49 9.36 2.42 11.59
CA ALA A 49 8.00 1.99 11.28
C ALA A 49 7.68 2.19 9.79
N GLN A 50 8.04 3.33 9.19
CA GLN A 50 7.84 3.59 7.77
C GLN A 50 8.54 2.54 6.89
N VAL A 51 9.81 2.24 7.18
CA VAL A 51 10.57 1.23 6.41
C VAL A 51 9.93 -0.15 6.51
N HIS A 52 9.58 -0.59 7.73
CA HIS A 52 8.99 -1.91 7.93
C HIS A 52 7.62 -2.05 7.31
N VAL A 53 6.75 -1.04 7.48
CA VAL A 53 5.39 -1.08 6.94
C VAL A 53 5.42 -1.01 5.41
N GLN A 54 6.30 -0.20 4.81
CA GLN A 54 6.43 -0.18 3.35
C GLN A 54 6.81 -1.55 2.80
N ALA A 55 7.83 -2.20 3.38
CA ALA A 55 8.25 -3.52 2.95
C ALA A 55 7.15 -4.58 3.14
N ALA A 56 6.45 -4.54 4.27
CA ALA A 56 5.33 -5.44 4.55
C ALA A 56 4.16 -5.22 3.59
N ASN A 57 3.84 -3.97 3.26
CA ASN A 57 2.73 -3.61 2.38
C ASN A 57 2.99 -4.07 0.94
N GLU A 58 4.19 -3.84 0.41
CA GLU A 58 4.59 -4.35 -0.92
C GLU A 58 4.53 -5.88 -0.99
N ALA A 59 4.98 -6.57 0.07
CA ALA A 59 4.86 -8.02 0.14
C ALA A 59 3.40 -8.50 0.20
N ALA A 60 2.55 -7.81 0.96
CA ALA A 60 1.13 -8.14 1.10
C ALA A 60 0.35 -7.90 -0.20
N LEU A 61 0.71 -6.89 -0.98
CA LEU A 61 0.10 -6.61 -2.29
C LEU A 61 0.17 -7.84 -3.22
N VAL A 62 1.29 -8.56 -3.20
CA VAL A 62 1.46 -9.79 -3.99
C VAL A 62 0.91 -11.01 -3.24
N LYS A 63 1.37 -11.25 -2.01
CA LYS A 63 1.17 -12.52 -1.28
C LYS A 63 -0.18 -12.65 -0.60
N THR A 64 -0.87 -11.54 -0.35
CA THR A 64 -2.17 -11.52 0.33
C THR A 64 -3.26 -11.05 -0.61
N VAL A 65 -3.06 -9.93 -1.29
CA VAL A 65 -4.09 -9.37 -2.17
C VAL A 65 -4.19 -10.14 -3.49
N GLY A 66 -3.07 -10.57 -4.06
CA GLY A 66 -3.05 -11.28 -5.35
C GLY A 66 -2.93 -10.36 -6.56
N PHE A 67 -2.28 -9.21 -6.37
CA PHE A 67 -1.96 -8.27 -7.45
C PHE A 67 -0.70 -8.72 -8.20
N SER A 68 -0.81 -9.84 -8.91
CA SER A 68 0.25 -10.41 -9.76
C SER A 68 -0.36 -11.19 -10.92
N ASP A 69 0.42 -11.41 -11.98
CA ASP A 69 0.04 -12.31 -13.07
C ASP A 69 1.18 -13.30 -13.36
N PRO A 70 0.99 -14.62 -13.12
CA PRO A 70 -0.21 -15.24 -12.55
C PRO A 70 -0.43 -14.86 -11.08
N GLN A 71 -1.67 -14.99 -10.62
CA GLN A 71 -2.02 -14.79 -9.21
C GLN A 71 -1.51 -15.94 -8.35
N LEU A 72 -1.05 -15.63 -7.13
CA LEU A 72 -0.72 -16.67 -6.15
C LEU A 72 -2.00 -17.31 -5.58
N PRO A 73 -2.00 -18.62 -5.28
CA PRO A 73 -3.15 -19.31 -4.70
C PRO A 73 -3.44 -18.81 -3.28
N GLY A 74 -4.72 -18.81 -2.88
CA GLY A 74 -5.15 -18.37 -1.54
C GLY A 74 -5.06 -16.86 -1.29
N THR A 75 -4.87 -16.08 -2.35
CA THR A 75 -4.94 -14.61 -2.27
C THR A 75 -6.38 -14.14 -2.38
N ILE A 76 -6.68 -12.97 -1.82
CA ILE A 76 -8.02 -12.37 -1.82
C ILE A 76 -8.59 -12.29 -3.24
N PHE A 77 -7.78 -11.87 -4.22
CA PHE A 77 -8.24 -11.78 -5.60
C PHE A 77 -8.50 -13.16 -6.23
N ALA A 78 -7.65 -14.16 -5.97
CA ALA A 78 -7.87 -15.51 -6.46
C ALA A 78 -9.15 -16.13 -5.87
N GLU A 79 -9.42 -15.91 -4.57
CA GLU A 79 -10.62 -16.40 -3.88
C GLU A 79 -11.91 -15.76 -4.39
N HIS A 80 -11.87 -14.47 -4.72
CA HIS A 80 -13.04 -13.73 -5.22
C HIS A 80 -13.13 -13.64 -6.75
N GLY A 81 -12.21 -14.28 -7.49
CA GLY A 81 -12.18 -14.24 -8.95
C GLY A 81 -11.92 -12.85 -9.53
N VAL A 82 -11.21 -11.99 -8.80
CA VAL A 82 -10.84 -10.65 -9.26
C VAL A 82 -9.62 -10.76 -10.18
N ARG A 83 -9.76 -10.29 -11.42
CA ARG A 83 -8.64 -10.24 -12.37
C ARG A 83 -7.80 -8.97 -12.20
N PRO A 84 -6.49 -9.07 -11.94
CA PRO A 84 -5.56 -7.95 -12.10
C PRO A 84 -5.38 -7.70 -13.61
N ALA A 85 -5.61 -6.47 -14.06
CA ALA A 85 -5.41 -6.09 -15.45
C ALA A 85 -4.27 -5.08 -15.54
N PHE A 86 -3.10 -5.60 -15.89
CA PHE A 86 -1.91 -4.80 -16.16
C PHE A 86 -1.98 -4.26 -17.58
N LEU A 87 -2.02 -2.94 -17.72
CA LEU A 87 -2.06 -2.28 -19.03
C LEU A 87 -0.64 -2.19 -19.64
N ALA A 88 -0.59 -2.18 -20.97
CA ALA A 88 0.64 -1.88 -21.70
C ALA A 88 1.00 -0.39 -21.57
N ASP A 89 2.29 -0.06 -21.69
CA ASP A 89 2.81 1.28 -21.44
C ASP A 89 2.19 2.36 -22.35
N ASP A 90 1.82 2.03 -23.58
CA ASP A 90 1.15 2.94 -24.52
C ASP A 90 -0.27 3.28 -24.09
N GLN A 91 -0.97 2.34 -23.45
CA GLN A 91 -2.31 2.54 -22.90
C GLN A 91 -2.29 3.35 -21.60
N ILE A 92 -1.26 3.16 -20.77
CA ILE A 92 -1.06 3.95 -19.54
C ILE A 92 -0.89 5.44 -19.89
N LYS A 93 -0.12 5.78 -20.93
CA LYS A 93 0.06 7.17 -21.40
C LYS A 93 -1.22 7.85 -21.86
N MET A 94 -2.24 7.11 -22.28
CA MET A 94 -3.53 7.70 -22.63
C MET A 94 -4.32 8.13 -21.39
N ALA A 95 -3.98 7.62 -20.21
CA ALA A 95 -4.61 7.91 -18.93
C ALA A 95 -3.85 8.96 -18.09
N GLU A 96 -2.63 9.35 -18.49
CA GLU A 96 -1.84 10.46 -17.92
C GLU A 96 -2.32 11.83 -18.43
#